data_AF-A0A7Y0GCI8-F1
#
_entry.id   AF-A0A7Y0GCI8-F1
#
_cell.length_a   1.000
_cell.length_b   1.000
_cell.length_c   1.000
_cell.angle_alpha   90.00
_cell.angle_beta   90.00
_cell.angle_gamma   90.00
#
_symmetry.space_group_name_H-M   'P 1'
#
loop_
_entity.id
_entity.type
_entity.pdbx_description
1 polymer ?
#
loop_
_entity_poly.entity_id
_entity_poly.type
_entity_poly.pdbx_seq_one_letter_code
_entity_poly.pdbx_strand_id
1 'polypeptide(L)'
;MALKDDLLEKGYLPENLPPTFVTAAIGANLAARNEWLTDGKHPVRSSPFNASKRGMTRREFSFVHPSTAHDLARFVAHREAELTRHFALSDFSLSKPVHNPDMDRAVTIASHSELESARLSRLARYRFVARTDISRFYHTIYTHSIPWAVHGRAAAKADRSPASASCYANRLDLIIRAGQDGQTVGVPVGPDASRYVAEVIGTAIDQEFVRRGGHQNCDLIRHVDDVWIGADTHAAAEEALWRYREAIRFFELDINESKTAIYSDNFSFSDTWPTDIAAKFEFASNSLDRRIPERLRAALEYAFSLTSKNNDDGVLKYTLRYLDRSNLAATQWPVVEPFLKRAAVHFGHSIDYVARMIVWRHLAFRDLVIADWSPILVAILDRHGRLGNDGEVSWALYAAIRLGIEIPIRTANLIVQNCGPLTVMALLSCVEQTLVAPAVFEAAAEIVTNETASGPYWPLLLEWRSRRWAGSANLTLGNELIEDLAQQGITLFAPNRLPIVFQDLDENDFGSVAFAIEERSSQYDDDNDEEEDDDLDEDQPF
;
A
#
# COMPACT_ATOMS: atom_id res chain seq x y z
N MET A 1 -11.68 1.17 19.81
CA MET A 1 -10.70 2.24 20.13
C MET A 1 -11.22 3.54 19.51
N ALA A 2 -10.72 4.73 19.88
CA ALA A 2 -11.15 5.96 19.21
C ALA A 2 -10.51 6.05 17.81
N LEU A 3 -11.18 6.68 16.84
CA LEU A 3 -10.67 6.80 15.45
C LEU A 3 -9.26 7.40 15.39
N LYS A 4 -8.97 8.43 16.19
CA LYS A 4 -7.63 9.04 16.26
C LYS A 4 -6.55 8.00 16.60
N ASP A 5 -6.84 7.15 17.58
CA ASP A 5 -5.89 6.16 18.10
C ASP A 5 -5.65 5.07 17.05
N ASP A 6 -6.71 4.53 16.45
CA ASP A 6 -6.59 3.52 15.39
C ASP A 6 -5.83 4.09 14.16
N LEU A 7 -6.08 5.34 13.76
CA LEU A 7 -5.35 6.00 12.67
C LEU A 7 -3.85 6.12 12.95
N LEU A 8 -3.45 6.28 14.22
CA LEU A 8 -2.05 6.42 14.63
C LEU A 8 -1.37 5.08 14.89
N GLU A 9 -2.10 4.08 15.38
CA GLU A 9 -1.55 2.77 15.74
C GLU A 9 -1.58 1.78 14.57
N LYS A 10 -2.66 1.75 13.79
CA LYS A 10 -2.89 0.79 12.69
C LYS A 10 -2.84 1.44 11.31
N GLY A 11 -3.35 2.66 11.21
CA GLY A 11 -3.49 3.38 9.94
C GLY A 11 -2.29 4.22 9.53
N TYR A 12 -1.22 4.27 10.33
CA TYR A 12 -0.11 5.20 10.10
C TYR A 12 0.92 4.66 9.07
N LEU A 13 1.29 3.38 9.18
CA LEU A 13 2.25 2.76 8.27
C LEU A 13 1.61 2.46 6.90
N PRO A 14 2.40 2.45 5.81
CA PRO A 14 2.00 1.78 4.57
C PRO A 14 1.61 0.32 4.82
N GLU A 15 0.61 -0.17 4.11
CA GLU A 15 0.12 -1.54 4.27
C GLU A 15 1.17 -2.58 3.86
N ASN A 16 2.01 -2.34 2.86
CA ASN A 16 2.94 -3.34 2.29
C ASN A 16 4.17 -3.66 3.15
N LEU A 17 4.28 -3.13 4.37
CA LEU A 17 5.43 -3.39 5.24
C LEU A 17 5.35 -4.75 5.95
N PRO A 18 6.52 -5.37 6.24
CA PRO A 18 6.61 -6.52 7.15
C PRO A 18 6.03 -6.25 8.54
N PRO A 19 5.56 -7.28 9.26
CA PRO A 19 4.96 -7.12 10.59
C PRO A 19 5.95 -6.61 11.65
N THR A 20 7.25 -6.59 11.37
CA THR A 20 8.28 -6.04 12.26
C THR A 20 8.26 -4.52 12.33
N PHE A 21 7.62 -3.82 11.39
CA PHE A 21 7.41 -2.37 11.51
C PHE A 21 6.20 -2.10 12.39
N VAL A 22 6.36 -1.26 13.41
CA VAL A 22 5.37 -1.07 14.46
C VAL A 22 5.15 0.41 14.79
N THR A 23 3.89 0.78 15.00
CA THR A 23 3.49 2.15 15.36
C THR A 23 2.79 2.26 16.70
N ALA A 24 2.56 1.17 17.43
CA ALA A 24 1.81 1.18 18.69
C ALA A 24 2.36 2.19 19.72
N ALA A 25 3.67 2.18 19.98
CA ALA A 25 4.28 3.06 21.00
C ALA A 25 4.25 4.55 20.60
N ILE A 26 4.60 4.86 19.34
CA ILE A 26 4.52 6.24 18.84
C ILE A 26 3.06 6.71 18.74
N GLY A 27 2.15 5.82 18.32
CA GLY A 27 0.74 6.09 18.20
C GLY A 27 0.11 6.44 19.54
N ALA A 28 0.37 5.65 20.58
CA ALA A 28 -0.08 5.93 21.94
C ALA A 28 0.48 7.27 22.48
N ASN A 29 1.74 7.60 22.20
CA ASN A 29 2.32 8.90 22.59
C ASN A 29 1.61 10.08 21.90
N LEU A 30 1.41 10.00 20.59
CA LEU A 30 0.74 11.05 19.81
C LEU A 30 -0.75 11.16 20.16
N ALA A 31 -1.42 10.03 20.41
CA ALA A 31 -2.81 9.98 20.84
C ALA A 31 -3.05 10.81 22.11
N ALA A 32 -2.11 10.82 23.05
CA ALA A 32 -2.17 11.58 24.29
C ALA A 32 -2.04 13.12 24.11
N ARG A 33 -1.57 13.60 22.96
CA ARG A 33 -1.39 15.04 22.69
C ARG A 33 -2.68 15.70 22.21
N ASN A 34 -2.85 16.98 22.53
CA ASN A 34 -4.08 17.74 22.24
C ASN A 34 -3.83 19.06 21.50
N GLU A 35 -2.58 19.44 21.29
CA GLU A 35 -2.13 20.60 20.54
C GLU A 35 -1.95 20.28 19.06
N TRP A 36 -1.89 21.31 18.21
CA TRP A 36 -1.49 21.15 16.82
C TRP A 36 0.03 21.16 16.76
N LEU A 37 0.64 20.15 16.16
CA LEU A 37 2.10 19.97 16.12
C LEU A 37 2.72 20.49 14.82
N THR A 38 1.96 20.56 13.74
CA THR A 38 2.46 20.99 12.44
C THR A 38 2.65 22.51 12.40
N ASP A 39 3.82 22.96 11.96
CA ASP A 39 4.17 24.37 11.76
C ASP A 39 4.43 24.66 10.27
N GLY A 40 3.69 25.59 9.69
CA GLY A 40 3.89 26.02 8.31
C GLY A 40 5.19 26.79 8.05
N LYS A 41 5.87 27.28 9.10
CA LYS A 41 7.17 27.97 8.96
C LYS A 41 8.36 27.00 8.96
N HIS A 42 8.19 25.83 9.56
CA HIS A 42 9.22 24.80 9.68
C HIS A 42 8.64 23.48 9.18
N PRO A 43 8.42 23.35 7.86
CA PRO A 43 7.83 22.15 7.30
C PRO A 43 8.79 20.96 7.47
N VAL A 44 8.20 19.77 7.46
CA VAL A 44 8.88 18.49 7.62
C VAL A 44 8.67 17.64 6.37
N ARG A 45 9.46 16.58 6.21
CA ARG A 45 9.39 15.66 5.06
C ARG A 45 8.95 14.27 5.51
N SER A 46 8.13 13.63 4.69
CA SER A 46 7.84 12.20 4.81
C SER A 46 9.04 11.34 4.42
N SER A 47 9.18 10.18 5.05
CA SER A 47 10.13 9.15 4.62
C SER A 47 9.54 8.39 3.42
N PRO A 48 10.24 8.30 2.28
CA PRO A 48 9.78 7.51 1.15
C PRO A 48 9.92 6.01 1.45
N PHE A 49 9.08 5.21 0.79
CA PHE A 49 9.17 3.75 0.77
C PHE A 49 8.51 3.25 -0.51
N ASN A 50 9.21 2.47 -1.31
CA ASN A 50 8.67 1.97 -2.57
C ASN A 50 8.38 0.46 -2.54
N ALA A 51 7.19 0.05 -2.97
CA ALA A 51 6.83 -1.36 -3.10
C ALA A 51 6.45 -1.70 -4.54
N SER A 52 6.67 -2.96 -4.92
CA SER A 52 6.25 -3.48 -6.22
C SER A 52 4.72 -3.48 -6.33
N LYS A 53 4.24 -3.26 -7.55
CA LYS A 53 2.85 -3.34 -7.99
C LYS A 53 2.76 -4.32 -9.17
N ARG A 54 1.55 -4.81 -9.47
CA ARG A 54 1.22 -5.59 -10.68
C ARG A 54 1.85 -4.94 -11.94
N GLY A 55 2.33 -5.76 -12.87
CA GLY A 55 2.88 -5.29 -14.15
C GLY A 55 4.31 -4.74 -14.06
N MET A 56 5.11 -5.19 -13.10
CA MET A 56 6.50 -4.72 -12.87
C MET A 56 6.62 -3.22 -12.53
N THR A 57 5.51 -2.55 -12.20
CA THR A 57 5.49 -1.15 -11.78
C THR A 57 5.78 -1.02 -10.28
N ARG A 58 5.95 0.22 -9.78
CA ARG A 58 6.22 0.50 -8.37
C ARG A 58 5.33 1.61 -7.84
N ARG A 59 4.97 1.50 -6.57
CA ARG A 59 4.24 2.53 -5.84
C ARG A 59 5.13 3.15 -4.78
N GLU A 60 5.16 4.49 -4.79
CA GLU A 60 5.82 5.29 -3.77
C GLU A 60 4.84 5.57 -2.61
N PHE A 61 5.19 5.09 -1.43
CA PHE A 61 4.50 5.37 -0.18
C PHE A 61 5.26 6.43 0.61
N SER A 62 4.53 7.09 1.51
CA SER A 62 5.01 8.16 2.36
C SER A 62 4.73 7.82 3.82
N PHE A 63 5.79 7.54 4.57
CA PHE A 63 5.69 7.49 6.03
C PHE A 63 5.85 8.90 6.59
N VAL A 64 4.70 9.54 6.82
CA VAL A 64 4.62 10.95 7.21
C VAL A 64 5.28 11.20 8.56
N HIS A 65 5.84 12.39 8.75
CA HIS A 65 6.45 12.77 10.03
C HIS A 65 5.43 12.71 11.19
N PRO A 66 5.83 12.38 12.43
CA PRO A 66 4.91 12.22 13.58
C PRO A 66 3.99 13.41 13.86
N SER A 67 4.48 14.65 13.66
CA SER A 67 3.65 15.85 13.79
C SER A 67 2.49 15.86 12.78
N THR A 68 2.78 15.52 11.52
CA THR A 68 1.79 15.41 10.44
C THR A 68 0.80 14.27 10.71
N ALA A 69 1.29 13.11 11.15
CA ALA A 69 0.44 11.96 11.48
C ALA A 69 -0.59 12.32 12.56
N HIS A 70 -0.11 12.92 13.65
CA HIS A 70 -0.95 13.38 14.76
C HIS A 70 -1.99 14.39 14.32
N ASP A 71 -1.57 15.43 13.60
CA ASP A 71 -2.48 16.50 13.19
C ASP A 71 -3.51 16.00 12.15
N LEU A 72 -3.12 15.13 11.22
CA LEU A 72 -4.06 14.47 10.29
C LEU A 72 -5.09 13.62 11.03
N ALA A 73 -4.64 12.70 11.89
CA ALA A 73 -5.51 11.82 12.66
C ALA A 73 -6.46 12.62 13.55
N ARG A 74 -5.95 13.66 14.21
CA ARG A 74 -6.75 14.59 15.01
C ARG A 74 -7.80 15.32 14.18
N PHE A 75 -7.42 15.87 13.03
CA PHE A 75 -8.36 16.59 12.17
C PHE A 75 -9.51 15.67 11.72
N VAL A 76 -9.16 14.48 11.23
CA VAL A 76 -10.14 13.49 10.77
C VAL A 76 -11.07 13.08 11.91
N ALA A 77 -10.53 12.68 13.06
CA ALA A 77 -11.35 12.27 14.20
C ALA A 77 -12.25 13.39 14.74
N HIS A 78 -11.75 14.64 14.77
CA HIS A 78 -12.54 15.77 15.25
C HIS A 78 -13.64 16.21 14.28
N ARG A 79 -13.47 15.94 12.98
CA ARG A 79 -14.40 16.34 11.91
C ARG A 79 -15.13 15.16 11.27
N GLU A 80 -15.10 13.99 11.89
CA GLU A 80 -15.65 12.76 11.32
C GLU A 80 -17.11 12.95 10.89
N ALA A 81 -17.95 13.54 11.76
CA ALA A 81 -19.35 13.79 11.45
C ALA A 81 -19.56 14.76 10.25
N GLU A 82 -18.74 15.79 10.12
CA GLU A 82 -18.74 16.67 8.95
C GLU A 82 -18.28 15.94 7.68
N LEU A 83 -17.21 15.14 7.77
CA LEU A 83 -16.66 14.37 6.65
C LEU A 83 -17.63 13.30 6.17
N THR A 84 -18.24 12.53 7.07
CA THR A 84 -19.27 11.54 6.73
C THR A 84 -20.48 12.18 6.04
N ARG A 85 -20.92 13.36 6.51
CA ARG A 85 -21.98 14.12 5.83
C ARG A 85 -21.57 14.60 4.44
N HIS A 86 -20.32 15.01 4.27
CA HIS A 86 -19.77 15.34 2.95
C HIS A 86 -19.81 14.11 2.04
N PHE A 87 -19.27 12.96 2.48
CA PHE A 87 -19.26 11.72 1.69
C PHE A 87 -20.66 11.21 1.32
N ALA A 88 -21.67 11.50 2.14
CA ALA A 88 -23.06 11.18 1.84
C ALA A 88 -23.64 11.98 0.67
N LEU A 89 -22.96 13.01 0.17
CA LEU A 89 -23.39 13.76 -1.01
C LEU A 89 -23.24 12.94 -2.30
N SER A 90 -22.29 11.99 -2.37
CA SER A 90 -22.09 11.15 -3.55
C SER A 90 -22.67 9.76 -3.35
N ASP A 91 -23.60 9.32 -4.21
CA ASP A 91 -24.08 7.94 -4.26
C ASP A 91 -23.25 7.01 -5.15
N PHE A 92 -22.22 7.57 -5.81
CA PHE A 92 -21.42 6.83 -6.80
C PHE A 92 -20.20 6.15 -6.20
N SER A 93 -19.69 6.68 -5.09
CA SER A 93 -18.45 6.23 -4.48
C SER A 93 -18.61 4.93 -3.68
N LEU A 94 -17.78 3.95 -4.01
CA LEU A 94 -17.56 2.73 -3.24
C LEU A 94 -16.31 2.83 -2.33
N SER A 95 -15.56 3.94 -2.40
CA SER A 95 -14.34 4.16 -1.62
C SER A 95 -14.52 5.01 -0.37
N LYS A 96 -15.76 5.17 0.13
CA LYS A 96 -16.03 5.94 1.35
C LYS A 96 -15.33 5.29 2.55
N PRO A 97 -14.38 5.97 3.22
CA PRO A 97 -13.69 5.40 4.37
C PRO A 97 -14.65 5.15 5.53
N VAL A 98 -14.62 3.94 6.07
CA VAL A 98 -15.39 3.54 7.25
C VAL A 98 -14.42 3.10 8.34
N HIS A 99 -14.51 3.71 9.52
CA HIS A 99 -13.74 3.29 10.69
C HIS A 99 -14.18 1.89 11.12
N ASN A 100 -13.24 0.94 11.18
CA ASN A 100 -13.52 -0.41 11.64
C ASN A 100 -12.45 -0.87 12.66
N PRO A 101 -12.73 -0.75 13.97
CA PRO A 101 -11.77 -1.10 15.01
C PRO A 101 -11.30 -2.56 15.01
N ASP A 102 -12.11 -3.46 14.44
CA ASP A 102 -11.87 -4.91 14.46
C ASP A 102 -10.95 -5.37 13.32
N MET A 103 -10.63 -4.48 12.37
CA MET A 103 -9.75 -4.79 11.23
C MET A 103 -8.29 -4.46 11.52
N ASP A 104 -7.41 -4.98 10.66
CA ASP A 104 -5.96 -4.75 10.69
C ASP A 104 -5.57 -3.29 10.36
N ARG A 105 -6.44 -2.58 9.64
CA ARG A 105 -6.33 -1.16 9.32
C ARG A 105 -7.35 -0.35 10.12
N ALA A 106 -7.11 0.95 10.27
CA ALA A 106 -8.06 1.83 10.94
C ALA A 106 -9.33 2.00 10.11
N VAL A 107 -9.20 2.07 8.79
CA VAL A 107 -10.33 2.26 7.90
C VAL A 107 -10.38 1.25 6.77
N THR A 108 -11.60 0.94 6.37
CA THR A 108 -11.90 0.08 5.23
C THR A 108 -12.69 0.83 4.18
N ILE A 109 -12.59 0.36 2.95
CA ILE A 109 -13.43 0.77 1.80
C ILE A 109 -14.07 -0.50 1.21
N ALA A 110 -14.93 -0.37 0.19
CA ALA A 110 -15.51 -1.54 -0.46
C ALA A 110 -14.39 -2.47 -1.00
N SER A 111 -14.61 -3.77 -0.85
CA SER A 111 -13.72 -4.79 -1.39
C SER A 111 -13.82 -4.91 -2.92
N HIS A 112 -12.87 -5.61 -3.53
CA HIS A 112 -12.91 -5.92 -4.97
C HIS A 112 -14.20 -6.67 -5.36
N SER A 113 -14.63 -7.64 -4.53
CA SER A 113 -15.86 -8.40 -4.77
C SER A 113 -17.11 -7.50 -4.73
N GLU A 114 -17.14 -6.53 -3.80
CA GLU A 114 -18.23 -5.54 -3.76
C GLU A 114 -18.21 -4.62 -4.98
N LEU A 115 -17.03 -4.21 -5.46
CA LEU A 115 -16.88 -3.46 -6.71
C LEU A 115 -17.38 -4.27 -7.92
N GLU A 116 -16.97 -5.53 -8.08
CA GLU A 116 -17.47 -6.42 -9.15
C GLU A 116 -18.98 -6.55 -9.11
N SER A 117 -19.55 -6.83 -7.94
CA SER A 117 -20.99 -6.93 -7.74
C SER A 117 -21.70 -5.62 -8.09
N ALA A 118 -21.14 -4.47 -7.70
CA ALA A 118 -21.70 -3.16 -8.02
C ALA A 118 -21.64 -2.88 -9.53
N ARG A 119 -20.50 -3.15 -10.19
CA ARG A 119 -20.36 -3.00 -11.65
C ARG A 119 -21.38 -3.85 -12.40
N LEU A 120 -21.49 -5.13 -12.06
CA LEU A 120 -22.46 -6.03 -12.68
C LEU A 120 -23.91 -5.57 -12.43
N SER A 121 -24.28 -5.29 -11.19
CA SER A 121 -25.67 -4.96 -10.84
C SER A 121 -26.15 -3.63 -11.42
N ARG A 122 -25.28 -2.62 -11.47
CA ARG A 122 -25.65 -1.26 -11.89
C ARG A 122 -25.42 -1.01 -13.38
N LEU A 123 -24.35 -1.57 -13.95
CA LEU A 123 -23.93 -1.24 -15.30
C LEU A 123 -24.44 -2.23 -16.37
N ALA A 124 -24.83 -3.47 -16.00
CA ALA A 124 -25.23 -4.50 -16.97
C ALA A 124 -26.45 -4.16 -17.84
N ARG A 125 -27.26 -3.17 -17.46
CA ARG A 125 -28.38 -2.69 -18.29
C ARG A 125 -27.95 -1.78 -19.44
N TYR A 126 -26.74 -1.23 -19.39
CA TYR A 126 -26.24 -0.28 -20.37
C TYR A 126 -25.55 -0.98 -21.53
N ARG A 127 -25.67 -0.40 -22.72
CA ARG A 127 -25.03 -0.92 -23.93
C ARG A 127 -23.54 -0.57 -24.01
N PHE A 128 -23.14 0.53 -23.39
CA PHE A 128 -21.78 1.03 -23.40
C PHE A 128 -21.30 1.31 -21.98
N VAL A 129 -20.03 1.02 -21.72
CA VAL A 129 -19.36 1.36 -20.45
C VAL A 129 -18.09 2.12 -20.77
N ALA A 130 -18.00 3.37 -20.33
CA ALA A 130 -16.74 4.10 -20.32
C ALA A 130 -15.97 3.74 -19.04
N ARG A 131 -14.70 3.36 -19.17
CA ARG A 131 -13.75 3.15 -18.06
C ARG A 131 -12.69 4.23 -18.14
N THR A 132 -12.30 4.76 -16.99
CA THR A 132 -11.18 5.71 -16.86
C THR A 132 -10.65 5.69 -15.42
N ASP A 133 -9.44 6.16 -15.19
CA ASP A 133 -8.89 6.44 -13.86
C ASP A 133 -8.35 7.88 -13.78
N ILE A 134 -8.17 8.38 -12.56
CA ILE A 134 -7.57 9.69 -12.33
C ILE A 134 -6.04 9.56 -12.34
N SER A 135 -5.38 10.31 -13.24
CA SER A 135 -3.93 10.18 -13.44
C SER A 135 -3.14 10.55 -12.19
N ARG A 136 -2.41 9.56 -11.64
CA ARG A 136 -1.54 9.70 -10.45
C ARG A 136 -2.27 10.37 -9.27
N PHE A 137 -3.53 10.01 -9.04
CA PHE A 137 -4.48 10.73 -8.19
C PHE A 137 -3.88 11.36 -6.92
N TYR A 138 -3.36 10.55 -5.99
CA TYR A 138 -2.80 11.07 -4.73
C TYR A 138 -1.65 12.07 -4.96
N HIS A 139 -0.76 11.79 -5.90
CA HIS A 139 0.43 12.61 -6.17
C HIS A 139 0.10 13.91 -6.91
N THR A 140 -1.05 14.02 -7.55
CA THR A 140 -1.46 15.18 -8.36
C THR A 140 -2.51 16.05 -7.70
N ILE A 141 -3.08 15.65 -6.55
CA ILE A 141 -4.01 16.49 -5.78
C ILE A 141 -3.35 17.82 -5.43
N TYR A 142 -3.89 18.90 -5.98
CA TYR A 142 -3.54 20.26 -5.56
C TYR A 142 -4.09 20.54 -4.17
N THR A 143 -3.25 20.71 -3.16
CA THR A 143 -3.65 20.82 -1.74
C THR A 143 -4.69 21.92 -1.47
N HIS A 144 -4.62 23.04 -2.18
CA HIS A 144 -5.61 24.11 -2.05
C HIS A 144 -6.99 23.75 -2.64
N SER A 145 -7.12 22.67 -3.42
CA SER A 145 -8.41 22.14 -3.86
C SER A 145 -9.16 21.42 -2.73
N ILE A 146 -8.48 21.01 -1.66
CA ILE A 146 -9.11 20.41 -0.45
C ILE A 146 -10.13 21.35 0.18
N PRO A 147 -9.80 22.61 0.53
CA PRO A 147 -10.82 23.54 1.01
C PRO A 147 -11.84 23.92 -0.06
N TRP A 148 -11.52 23.84 -1.37
CA TRP A 148 -12.52 24.06 -2.43
C TRP A 148 -13.57 22.94 -2.44
N ALA A 149 -13.15 21.70 -2.23
CA ALA A 149 -14.02 20.54 -2.19
C ALA A 149 -15.03 20.61 -1.02
N VAL A 150 -14.62 21.15 0.13
CA VAL A 150 -15.49 21.24 1.31
C VAL A 150 -16.33 22.53 1.33
N HIS A 151 -15.73 23.68 1.03
CA HIS A 151 -16.35 25.00 1.26
C HIS A 151 -16.74 25.73 -0.03
N GLY A 152 -16.37 25.17 -1.20
CA GLY A 152 -16.44 25.86 -2.47
C GLY A 152 -15.24 26.81 -2.69
N ARG A 153 -14.81 26.91 -3.95
CA ARG A 153 -13.61 27.67 -4.36
C ARG A 153 -13.65 29.15 -3.95
N ALA A 154 -14.82 29.80 -4.02
CA ALA A 154 -14.96 31.21 -3.69
C ALA A 154 -14.77 31.48 -2.19
N ALA A 155 -15.43 30.72 -1.32
CA ALA A 155 -15.33 30.87 0.13
C ALA A 155 -13.90 30.58 0.62
N ALA A 156 -13.31 29.47 0.15
CA ALA A 156 -11.93 29.09 0.48
C ALA A 156 -10.88 30.11 0.02
N LYS A 157 -11.13 30.84 -1.08
CA LYS A 157 -10.23 31.92 -1.52
C LYS A 157 -10.38 33.19 -0.69
N ALA A 158 -11.58 33.47 -0.19
CA ALA A 158 -11.89 34.66 0.62
C ALA A 158 -11.37 34.52 2.05
N ASP A 159 -11.42 33.31 2.62
CA ASP A 159 -10.86 32.99 3.92
C ASP A 159 -9.86 31.84 3.80
N ARG A 160 -8.57 32.16 3.95
CA ARG A 160 -7.45 31.23 3.86
C ARG A 160 -6.85 30.88 5.22
N SER A 161 -7.46 31.32 6.32
CA SER A 161 -6.90 31.15 7.65
C SER A 161 -6.99 29.69 8.09
N PRO A 162 -5.86 29.05 8.50
CA PRO A 162 -5.88 27.72 9.10
C PRO A 162 -6.58 27.67 10.47
N ALA A 163 -6.91 28.82 11.06
CA ALA A 163 -7.66 28.95 12.30
C ALA A 163 -9.15 29.27 12.06
N SER A 164 -9.59 29.31 10.80
CA SER A 164 -10.97 29.62 10.46
C SER A 164 -11.93 28.54 10.95
N ALA A 165 -12.99 28.96 11.64
CA ALA A 165 -14.11 28.08 12.00
C ALA A 165 -15.03 27.80 10.80
N SER A 166 -15.21 28.79 9.91
CA SER A 166 -16.07 28.68 8.72
C SER A 166 -15.41 27.88 7.60
N CYS A 167 -14.12 28.08 7.36
CA CYS A 167 -13.33 27.38 6.34
C CYS A 167 -12.34 26.42 6.99
N TYR A 168 -12.85 25.50 7.81
CA TYR A 168 -12.04 24.61 8.64
C TYR A 168 -11.07 23.73 7.83
N ALA A 169 -11.36 23.46 6.55
CA ALA A 169 -10.52 22.63 5.69
C ALA A 169 -9.18 23.30 5.31
N ASN A 170 -9.02 24.61 5.55
CA ASN A 170 -7.71 25.28 5.45
C ASN A 170 -6.70 24.74 6.46
N ARG A 171 -7.17 24.21 7.61
CA ARG A 171 -6.30 23.51 8.55
C ARG A 171 -5.73 22.24 7.92
N LEU A 172 -6.56 21.47 7.24
CA LEU A 172 -6.14 20.23 6.56
C LEU A 172 -5.14 20.52 5.43
N ASP A 173 -5.39 21.55 4.62
CA ASP A 173 -4.43 22.07 3.64
C ASP A 173 -3.07 22.40 4.29
N LEU A 174 -3.06 23.17 5.39
CA LEU A 174 -1.82 23.49 6.11
C LEU A 174 -1.08 22.23 6.56
N ILE A 175 -1.79 21.27 7.17
CA ILE A 175 -1.19 20.03 7.69
C ILE A 175 -0.48 19.26 6.58
N ILE A 176 -1.16 19.07 5.44
CA ILE A 176 -0.62 18.31 4.31
C ILE A 176 0.58 19.02 3.68
N ARG A 177 0.50 20.33 3.48
CA ARG A 177 1.62 21.10 2.91
C ARG A 177 2.82 21.09 3.83
N ALA A 178 2.63 21.38 5.12
CA ALA A 178 3.72 21.43 6.07
C ALA A 178 4.32 20.04 6.37
N GLY A 179 3.57 18.96 6.17
CA GLY A 179 4.08 17.58 6.22
C GLY A 179 4.85 17.12 4.98
N GLN A 180 4.87 17.94 3.93
CA GLN A 180 5.52 17.65 2.65
C GLN A 180 6.42 18.82 2.24
N ASP A 181 7.26 19.34 3.14
CA ASP A 181 8.23 20.40 2.84
C ASP A 181 7.63 21.71 2.28
N GLY A 182 6.36 21.99 2.62
CA GLY A 182 5.63 23.15 2.09
C GLY A 182 5.13 22.99 0.66
N GLN A 183 5.28 21.81 0.04
CA GLN A 183 4.77 21.52 -1.30
C GLN A 183 3.25 21.68 -1.35
N THR A 184 2.74 22.15 -2.49
CA THR A 184 1.30 22.44 -2.69
C THR A 184 0.59 21.39 -3.54
N VAL A 185 1.28 20.34 -3.96
CA VAL A 185 0.76 19.26 -4.79
C VAL A 185 1.14 17.93 -4.13
N GLY A 186 0.20 17.00 -4.13
CA GLY A 186 0.34 15.67 -3.56
C GLY A 186 -0.31 15.55 -2.18
N VAL A 187 -0.80 14.35 -1.90
CA VAL A 187 -1.23 13.87 -0.59
C VAL A 187 -0.43 12.59 -0.29
N PRO A 188 0.07 12.41 0.95
CA PRO A 188 0.84 11.22 1.31
C PRO A 188 0.10 9.91 1.03
N VAL A 189 0.74 8.98 0.34
CA VAL A 189 0.18 7.64 0.07
C VAL A 189 0.60 6.67 1.18
N GLY A 190 -0.31 5.86 1.70
CA GLY A 190 -0.04 4.86 2.74
C GLY A 190 -0.82 5.09 4.05
N PRO A 191 -0.86 6.31 4.62
CA PRO A 191 -1.66 6.57 5.81
C PRO A 191 -3.17 6.50 5.53
N ASP A 192 -3.93 5.85 6.41
CA ASP A 192 -5.39 5.74 6.31
C ASP A 192 -6.09 7.11 6.36
N ALA A 193 -5.52 8.07 7.10
CA ALA A 193 -6.04 9.44 7.15
C ALA A 193 -6.04 10.10 5.76
N SER A 194 -5.11 9.74 4.87
CA SER A 194 -5.07 10.25 3.50
C SER A 194 -6.25 9.75 2.66
N ARG A 195 -6.84 8.58 2.97
CA ARG A 195 -8.03 8.06 2.28
C ARG A 195 -9.24 8.98 2.50
N TYR A 196 -9.38 9.58 3.70
CA TYR A 196 -10.39 10.63 3.93
C TYR A 196 -10.17 11.87 3.06
N VAL A 197 -8.91 12.30 2.93
CA VAL A 197 -8.57 13.47 2.09
C VAL A 197 -8.91 13.21 0.63
N ALA A 198 -8.51 12.05 0.11
CA ALA A 198 -8.80 11.63 -1.26
C ALA A 198 -10.31 11.55 -1.50
N GLU A 199 -11.09 10.96 -0.58
CA GLU A 199 -12.54 10.86 -0.73
C GLU A 199 -13.25 12.23 -0.61
N VAL A 200 -12.71 13.19 0.16
CA VAL A 200 -13.23 14.58 0.17
C VAL A 200 -13.19 15.18 -1.24
N ILE A 201 -12.06 15.01 -1.93
CA ILE A 201 -11.90 15.47 -3.32
C ILE A 201 -12.79 14.67 -4.26
N GLY A 202 -12.77 13.33 -4.18
CA GLY A 202 -13.57 12.45 -5.03
C GLY A 202 -15.07 12.75 -4.94
N THR A 203 -15.59 12.93 -3.72
CA THR A 203 -17.00 13.30 -3.51
C THR A 203 -17.32 14.66 -4.14
N ALA A 204 -16.40 15.63 -4.08
CA ALA A 204 -16.62 16.93 -4.69
C ALA A 204 -16.54 16.90 -6.22
N ILE A 205 -15.72 16.02 -6.79
CA ILE A 205 -15.70 15.72 -8.23
C ILE A 205 -17.06 15.15 -8.65
N ASP A 206 -17.59 14.18 -7.91
CA ASP A 206 -18.89 13.56 -8.18
C ASP A 206 -20.03 14.60 -8.16
N GLN A 207 -20.01 15.51 -7.18
CA GLN A 207 -20.97 16.62 -7.11
C GLN A 207 -20.85 17.56 -8.31
N GLU A 208 -19.63 17.89 -8.71
CA GLU A 208 -19.36 18.76 -9.86
C GLU A 208 -19.80 18.10 -11.17
N PHE A 209 -19.62 16.78 -11.30
CA PHE A 209 -20.14 15.99 -12.41
C PHE A 209 -21.66 16.06 -12.49
N VAL A 210 -22.36 15.86 -11.36
CA VAL A 210 -23.82 15.98 -11.27
C VAL A 210 -24.28 17.38 -11.66
N ARG A 211 -23.62 18.43 -11.15
CA ARG A 211 -23.92 19.84 -11.42
C ARG A 211 -23.80 20.17 -12.92
N ARG A 212 -22.91 19.50 -13.63
CA ARG A 212 -22.72 19.63 -15.09
C ARG A 212 -23.72 18.81 -15.92
N GLY A 213 -24.71 18.19 -15.27
CA GLY A 213 -25.70 17.33 -15.93
C GLY A 213 -25.21 15.91 -16.18
N GLY A 214 -24.06 15.52 -15.61
CA GLY A 214 -23.39 14.25 -15.86
C GLY A 214 -24.28 13.03 -15.70
N HIS A 215 -25.17 13.02 -14.71
CA HIS A 215 -26.06 11.91 -14.34
C HIS A 215 -27.30 11.71 -15.23
N GLN A 216 -27.48 12.49 -16.30
CA GLN A 216 -28.64 12.36 -17.19
C GLN A 216 -28.45 11.16 -18.11
N ASN A 217 -29.27 10.12 -17.94
CA ASN A 217 -29.26 8.89 -18.75
C ASN A 217 -27.97 8.03 -18.65
N CYS A 218 -27.17 8.21 -17.59
CA CYS A 218 -26.02 7.37 -17.31
C CYS A 218 -26.01 6.96 -15.82
N ASP A 219 -25.17 6.00 -15.46
CA ASP A 219 -24.85 5.67 -14.07
C ASP A 219 -23.34 5.69 -13.88
N LEU A 220 -22.88 6.13 -12.71
CA LEU A 220 -21.47 6.29 -12.37
C LEU A 220 -21.13 5.41 -11.16
N ILE A 221 -20.05 4.66 -11.28
CA ILE A 221 -19.40 3.97 -10.14
C ILE A 221 -17.99 4.54 -10.05
N ARG A 222 -17.59 4.97 -8.86
CA ARG A 222 -16.21 5.35 -8.55
C ARG A 222 -15.67 4.48 -7.43
N HIS A 223 -14.45 3.98 -7.60
CA HIS A 223 -13.72 3.29 -6.54
C HIS A 223 -12.31 3.87 -6.45
N VAL A 224 -12.08 4.73 -5.45
CA VAL A 224 -10.88 5.55 -5.32
C VAL A 224 -10.71 6.42 -6.58
N ASP A 225 -9.75 6.09 -7.44
CA ASP A 225 -9.42 6.77 -8.68
C ASP A 225 -10.06 6.13 -9.92
N ASP A 226 -10.46 4.85 -9.84
CA ASP A 226 -11.14 4.15 -10.93
C ASP A 226 -12.60 4.60 -11.07
N VAL A 227 -13.04 4.76 -12.32
CA VAL A 227 -14.38 5.26 -12.67
C VAL A 227 -14.97 4.47 -13.82
N TRP A 228 -16.23 4.07 -13.66
CA TRP A 228 -17.02 3.44 -14.71
C TRP A 228 -18.32 4.21 -14.93
N ILE A 229 -18.65 4.46 -16.19
CA ILE A 229 -19.85 5.19 -16.60
C ILE A 229 -20.66 4.33 -17.58
N GLY A 230 -21.83 3.87 -17.17
CA GLY A 230 -22.75 3.12 -18.03
C GLY A 230 -23.67 4.06 -18.80
N ALA A 231 -23.81 3.88 -20.12
CA ALA A 231 -24.71 4.65 -20.98
C ALA A 231 -25.36 3.81 -22.10
N ASP A 232 -26.53 4.24 -22.57
CA ASP A 232 -27.31 3.50 -23.58
C ASP A 232 -26.80 3.70 -25.02
N THR A 233 -26.07 4.80 -25.28
CA THR A 233 -25.48 5.12 -26.58
C THR A 233 -24.02 5.53 -26.43
N HIS A 234 -23.21 5.30 -27.47
CA HIS A 234 -21.81 5.73 -27.50
C HIS A 234 -21.68 7.24 -27.27
N ALA A 235 -22.52 8.05 -27.94
CA ALA A 235 -22.52 9.50 -27.79
C ALA A 235 -22.82 9.93 -26.35
N ALA A 236 -23.71 9.23 -25.64
CA ALA A 236 -23.99 9.50 -24.24
C ALA A 236 -22.81 9.12 -23.33
N ALA A 237 -22.10 8.02 -23.63
CA ALA A 237 -20.88 7.64 -22.92
C ALA A 237 -19.77 8.69 -23.11
N GLU A 238 -19.52 9.13 -24.35
CA GLU A 238 -18.55 10.18 -24.67
C GLU A 238 -18.90 11.51 -23.99
N GLU A 239 -20.17 11.91 -24.04
CA GLU A 239 -20.63 13.14 -23.39
C GLU A 239 -20.46 13.07 -21.86
N ALA A 240 -20.81 11.94 -21.25
CA ALA A 240 -20.64 11.76 -19.81
C ALA A 240 -19.15 11.76 -19.42
N LEU A 241 -18.29 11.06 -20.16
CA LEU A 241 -16.85 11.06 -19.95
C LEU A 241 -16.25 12.47 -20.08
N TRP A 242 -16.67 13.24 -21.09
CA TRP A 242 -16.25 14.64 -21.25
C TRP A 242 -16.70 15.51 -20.06
N ARG A 243 -17.96 15.37 -19.60
CA ARG A 243 -18.47 16.08 -18.42
C ARG A 243 -17.71 15.71 -17.15
N TYR A 244 -17.36 14.44 -17.01
CA TYR A 244 -16.59 13.93 -15.87
C TYR A 244 -15.16 14.49 -15.89
N ARG A 245 -14.50 14.51 -17.05
CA ARG A 245 -13.19 15.14 -17.23
C ARG A 245 -13.22 16.62 -16.85
N GLU A 246 -14.24 17.35 -17.28
CA GLU A 246 -14.43 18.75 -16.93
C GLU A 246 -14.69 18.97 -15.42
N ALA A 247 -15.33 18.00 -14.75
CA ALA A 247 -15.51 18.02 -13.31
C ALA A 247 -14.20 17.80 -12.56
N ILE A 248 -13.37 16.83 -12.99
CA ILE A 248 -12.04 16.58 -12.43
C ILE A 248 -11.13 17.80 -12.60
N ARG A 249 -11.12 18.42 -13.79
CA ARG A 249 -10.30 19.60 -14.10
C ARG A 249 -10.61 20.81 -13.23
N PHE A 250 -11.83 20.92 -12.70
CA PHE A 250 -12.17 21.98 -11.74
C PHE A 250 -11.30 21.91 -10.47
N PHE A 251 -10.83 20.71 -10.10
CA PHE A 251 -9.95 20.45 -8.96
C PHE A 251 -8.47 20.30 -9.36
N GLU A 252 -8.10 20.75 -10.56
CA GLU A 252 -6.73 20.73 -11.10
C GLU A 252 -6.15 19.31 -11.31
N LEU A 253 -7.03 18.34 -11.58
CA LEU A 253 -6.69 16.95 -11.90
C LEU A 253 -7.01 16.65 -13.38
N ASP A 254 -6.56 15.52 -13.91
CA ASP A 254 -6.98 15.02 -15.24
C ASP A 254 -7.13 13.49 -15.22
N ILE A 255 -7.82 12.96 -16.22
CA ILE A 255 -7.95 11.52 -16.45
C ILE A 255 -6.66 10.95 -17.04
N ASN A 256 -6.47 9.64 -16.91
CA ASN A 256 -5.42 8.92 -17.58
C ASN A 256 -5.88 8.49 -18.98
N GLU A 257 -5.37 9.15 -20.02
CA GLU A 257 -5.79 8.88 -21.40
C GLU A 257 -5.49 7.44 -21.83
N SER A 258 -4.39 6.83 -21.35
CA SER A 258 -4.00 5.48 -21.78
C SER A 258 -4.91 4.37 -21.23
N LYS A 259 -5.61 4.64 -20.12
CA LYS A 259 -6.56 3.71 -19.49
C LYS A 259 -8.01 4.10 -19.74
N THR A 260 -8.24 5.11 -20.58
CA THR A 260 -9.58 5.62 -20.89
C THR A 260 -10.10 4.98 -22.16
N ALA A 261 -11.18 4.22 -22.04
CA ALA A 261 -11.79 3.53 -23.17
C ALA A 261 -13.32 3.43 -23.01
N ILE A 262 -14.02 3.31 -24.14
CA ILE A 262 -15.46 3.04 -24.19
C ILE A 262 -15.66 1.65 -24.80
N TYR A 263 -16.25 0.77 -24.01
CA TYR A 263 -16.50 -0.61 -24.39
C TYR A 263 -17.96 -0.80 -24.77
N SER A 264 -18.23 -1.75 -25.67
CA SER A 264 -19.59 -2.20 -26.02
C SER A 264 -19.82 -3.63 -25.53
N ASP A 265 -19.80 -4.59 -26.45
CA ASP A 265 -20.03 -6.02 -26.27
C ASP A 265 -18.80 -6.80 -25.80
N ASN A 266 -17.63 -6.18 -25.82
CA ASN A 266 -16.36 -6.74 -25.35
C ASN A 266 -16.02 -6.36 -23.89
N PHE A 267 -16.94 -5.73 -23.15
CA PHE A 267 -16.69 -5.41 -21.75
C PHE A 267 -16.86 -6.64 -20.85
N SER A 268 -15.79 -7.07 -20.19
CA SER A 268 -15.87 -8.03 -19.10
C SER A 268 -15.96 -7.30 -17.75
N PHE A 269 -16.85 -7.76 -16.88
CA PHE A 269 -16.97 -7.23 -15.51
C PHE A 269 -15.91 -7.78 -14.55
N SER A 270 -15.23 -8.86 -14.93
CA SER A 270 -14.25 -9.60 -14.13
C SER A 270 -13.23 -10.31 -15.01
N ASP A 271 -12.02 -10.49 -14.50
CA ASP A 271 -10.98 -11.29 -15.15
C ASP A 271 -11.35 -12.79 -15.11
N THR A 272 -11.09 -13.55 -16.17
CA THR A 272 -11.38 -15.00 -16.18
C THR A 272 -10.27 -15.83 -15.54
N TRP A 273 -9.04 -15.31 -15.55
CA TRP A 273 -7.86 -16.05 -15.15
C TRP A 273 -7.85 -16.51 -13.67
N PRO A 274 -8.41 -15.79 -12.68
CA PRO A 274 -8.45 -16.27 -11.29
C PRO A 274 -9.30 -17.54 -11.16
N THR A 275 -10.40 -17.59 -11.92
CA THR A 275 -11.30 -18.75 -11.99
C THR A 275 -10.61 -19.94 -12.69
N ASP A 276 -9.87 -19.67 -13.77
CA ASP A 276 -9.11 -20.71 -14.49
C ASP A 276 -8.01 -21.34 -13.61
N ILE A 277 -7.33 -20.53 -12.81
CA ILE A 277 -6.35 -21.01 -11.83
C ILE A 277 -7.06 -21.83 -10.76
N ALA A 278 -8.09 -21.28 -10.11
CA ALA A 278 -8.84 -22.00 -9.07
C ALA A 278 -9.28 -23.38 -9.56
N ALA A 279 -9.91 -23.46 -10.73
CA ALA A 279 -10.39 -24.71 -11.32
C ALA A 279 -9.27 -25.76 -11.51
N LYS A 280 -8.07 -25.34 -11.93
CA LYS A 280 -6.92 -26.26 -12.11
C LYS A 280 -6.40 -26.77 -10.77
N PHE A 281 -6.36 -25.91 -9.75
CA PHE A 281 -5.93 -26.29 -8.42
C PHE A 281 -6.98 -27.17 -7.70
N GLU A 282 -8.26 -26.88 -7.85
CA GLU A 282 -9.36 -27.74 -7.38
C GLU A 282 -9.27 -29.12 -8.03
N PHE A 283 -9.07 -29.17 -9.34
CA PHE A 283 -8.89 -30.44 -10.06
C PHE A 283 -7.68 -31.22 -9.52
N ALA A 284 -6.55 -30.54 -9.27
CA ALA A 284 -5.37 -31.16 -8.68
C ALA A 284 -5.66 -31.69 -7.26
N SER A 285 -6.33 -30.92 -6.43
CA SER A 285 -6.63 -31.24 -5.03
C SER A 285 -7.63 -32.39 -4.88
N ASN A 286 -8.63 -32.46 -5.76
CA ASN A 286 -9.65 -33.51 -5.79
C ASN A 286 -9.18 -34.81 -6.48
N SER A 287 -7.88 -34.92 -6.76
CA SER A 287 -7.29 -36.09 -7.42
C SER A 287 -6.97 -37.20 -6.43
N LEU A 288 -6.79 -38.43 -6.93
CA LEU A 288 -6.17 -39.50 -6.14
C LEU A 288 -4.81 -39.03 -5.59
N ASP A 289 -4.51 -39.28 -4.31
CA ASP A 289 -3.31 -38.79 -3.60
C ASP A 289 -2.02 -38.89 -4.43
N ARG A 290 -1.78 -40.05 -5.04
CA ARG A 290 -0.59 -40.30 -5.88
C ARG A 290 -0.45 -39.38 -7.10
N ARG A 291 -1.54 -38.75 -7.56
CA ARG A 291 -1.62 -37.84 -8.71
C ARG A 291 -1.62 -36.36 -8.31
N ILE A 292 -1.88 -36.04 -7.04
CA ILE A 292 -1.89 -34.65 -6.57
C ILE A 292 -0.57 -33.95 -6.90
N PRO A 293 0.63 -34.51 -6.61
CA PRO A 293 1.89 -33.83 -6.91
C PRO A 293 2.10 -33.54 -8.40
N GLU A 294 1.72 -34.49 -9.28
CA GLU A 294 1.84 -34.33 -10.73
C GLU A 294 0.90 -33.24 -11.26
N ARG A 295 -0.36 -33.26 -10.84
CA ARG A 295 -1.37 -32.30 -11.29
C ARG A 295 -1.14 -30.91 -10.71
N LEU A 296 -0.66 -30.84 -9.47
CA LEU A 296 -0.28 -29.57 -8.85
C LEU A 296 0.90 -28.93 -9.59
N ARG A 297 1.92 -29.71 -9.99
CA ARG A 297 3.00 -29.18 -10.85
C ARG A 297 2.47 -28.61 -12.16
N ALA A 298 1.52 -29.29 -12.81
CA ALA A 298 0.91 -28.80 -14.04
C ALA A 298 0.11 -27.49 -13.81
N ALA A 299 -0.62 -27.37 -12.71
CA ALA A 299 -1.33 -26.16 -12.34
C ALA A 299 -0.38 -24.98 -12.04
N LEU A 300 0.73 -25.26 -11.34
CA LEU A 300 1.77 -24.27 -11.04
C LEU A 300 2.51 -23.81 -12.31
N GLU A 301 2.82 -24.71 -13.23
CA GLU A 301 3.43 -24.33 -14.51
C GLU A 301 2.47 -23.53 -15.38
N TYR A 302 1.17 -23.82 -15.32
CA TYR A 302 0.15 -23.00 -15.96
C TYR A 302 0.11 -21.58 -15.38
N ALA A 303 0.16 -21.43 -14.05
CA ALA A 303 0.21 -20.12 -13.41
C ALA A 303 1.45 -19.31 -13.86
N PHE A 304 2.63 -19.94 -13.96
CA PHE A 304 3.82 -19.28 -14.53
C PHE A 304 3.64 -18.90 -16.00
N SER A 305 3.13 -19.82 -16.82
CA SER A 305 2.89 -19.52 -18.23
C SER A 305 1.93 -18.34 -18.40
N LEU A 306 0.90 -18.23 -17.56
CA LEU A 306 -0.07 -17.16 -17.61
C LEU A 306 0.55 -15.83 -17.15
N THR A 307 1.30 -15.86 -16.03
CA THR A 307 2.08 -14.72 -15.53
C THR A 307 2.99 -14.14 -16.62
N SER A 308 3.76 -15.00 -17.30
CA SER A 308 4.70 -14.55 -18.33
C SER A 308 4.02 -14.09 -19.62
N LYS A 309 2.87 -14.67 -19.99
CA LYS A 309 2.13 -14.27 -21.20
C LYS A 309 1.43 -12.93 -21.04
N ASN A 310 0.88 -12.68 -19.85
CA ASN A 310 0.10 -11.48 -19.57
C ASN A 310 0.95 -10.35 -18.96
N ASN A 311 2.27 -10.57 -18.80
CA ASN A 311 3.17 -9.69 -18.07
C ASN A 311 2.64 -9.28 -16.67
N ASP A 312 2.04 -10.24 -15.98
CA ASP A 312 1.21 -9.99 -14.81
C ASP A 312 1.61 -10.89 -13.64
N ASP A 313 2.39 -10.35 -12.72
CA ASP A 313 2.84 -11.01 -11.50
C ASP A 313 1.78 -11.07 -10.38
N GLY A 314 0.63 -10.40 -10.54
CA GLY A 314 -0.55 -10.57 -9.68
C GLY A 314 -1.07 -12.01 -9.71
N VAL A 315 -0.94 -12.67 -10.87
CA VAL A 315 -1.25 -14.10 -11.05
C VAL A 315 -0.53 -14.99 -10.03
N LEU A 316 0.75 -14.71 -9.74
CA LEU A 316 1.52 -15.51 -8.79
C LEU A 316 1.10 -15.23 -7.35
N LYS A 317 0.82 -13.97 -6.99
CA LYS A 317 0.29 -13.66 -5.66
C LYS A 317 -1.03 -14.37 -5.38
N TYR A 318 -1.95 -14.33 -6.34
CA TYR A 318 -3.21 -15.07 -6.26
C TYR A 318 -2.95 -16.57 -6.10
N THR A 319 -2.05 -17.13 -6.90
CA THR A 319 -1.66 -18.55 -6.83
C THR A 319 -1.09 -18.94 -5.46
N LEU A 320 -0.22 -18.10 -4.89
CA LEU A 320 0.36 -18.30 -3.56
C LEU A 320 -0.70 -18.25 -2.46
N ARG A 321 -1.60 -17.26 -2.51
CA ARG A 321 -2.73 -17.16 -1.58
C ARG A 321 -3.67 -18.36 -1.70
N TYR A 322 -3.91 -18.84 -2.93
CA TYR A 322 -4.73 -20.03 -3.17
C TYR A 322 -4.08 -21.29 -2.60
N LEU A 323 -2.78 -21.50 -2.82
CA LEU A 323 -2.00 -22.59 -2.25
C LEU A 323 -2.08 -22.62 -0.73
N ASP A 324 -1.98 -21.45 -0.11
CA ASP A 324 -2.05 -21.27 1.33
C ASP A 324 -3.46 -21.63 1.84
N ARG A 325 -4.49 -20.94 1.35
CA ARG A 325 -5.91 -21.15 1.77
C ARG A 325 -6.43 -22.56 1.50
N SER A 326 -5.91 -23.25 0.49
CA SER A 326 -6.27 -24.63 0.18
C SER A 326 -5.49 -25.67 0.99
N ASN A 327 -4.66 -25.24 1.95
CA ASN A 327 -3.79 -26.10 2.76
C ASN A 327 -2.79 -26.95 1.93
N LEU A 328 -2.58 -26.59 0.66
CA LEU A 328 -1.64 -27.25 -0.24
C LEU A 328 -0.21 -26.89 0.14
N ALA A 329 0.02 -25.67 0.64
CA ALA A 329 1.31 -25.26 1.19
C ALA A 329 1.77 -26.17 2.34
N ALA A 330 0.86 -26.58 3.23
CA ALA A 330 1.20 -27.48 4.33
C ALA A 330 1.45 -28.93 3.87
N THR A 331 0.57 -29.41 2.99
CA THR A 331 0.45 -30.86 2.66
C THR A 331 1.29 -31.30 1.46
N GLN A 332 1.62 -30.38 0.54
CA GLN A 332 2.35 -30.67 -0.71
C GLN A 332 3.68 -29.89 -0.80
N TRP A 333 4.33 -29.64 0.34
CA TRP A 333 5.57 -28.87 0.43
C TRP A 333 6.66 -29.25 -0.59
N PRO A 334 6.95 -30.53 -0.88
CA PRO A 334 7.97 -30.90 -1.89
C PRO A 334 7.69 -30.40 -3.31
N VAL A 335 6.43 -30.06 -3.61
CA VAL A 335 6.03 -29.46 -4.90
C VAL A 335 5.96 -27.93 -4.78
N VAL A 336 5.48 -27.42 -3.65
CA VAL A 336 5.33 -25.97 -3.40
C VAL A 336 6.69 -25.29 -3.25
N GLU A 337 7.64 -25.87 -2.52
CA GLU A 337 8.92 -25.22 -2.24
C GLU A 337 9.72 -24.85 -3.51
N PRO A 338 9.92 -25.75 -4.50
CA PRO A 338 10.58 -25.38 -5.75
C PRO A 338 9.86 -24.25 -6.51
N PHE A 339 8.52 -24.21 -6.43
CA PHE A 339 7.72 -23.14 -7.02
C PHE A 339 7.98 -21.81 -6.31
N LEU A 340 7.98 -21.79 -4.96
CA LEU A 340 8.31 -20.60 -4.17
C LEU A 340 9.70 -20.06 -4.52
N LYS A 341 10.70 -20.95 -4.65
CA LYS A 341 12.06 -20.57 -5.03
C LYS A 341 12.08 -19.89 -6.40
N ARG A 342 11.37 -20.44 -7.39
CA ARG A 342 11.26 -19.84 -8.74
C ARG A 342 10.50 -18.51 -8.70
N ALA A 343 9.40 -18.42 -7.95
CA ALA A 343 8.62 -17.19 -7.80
C ALA A 343 9.49 -16.05 -7.23
N ALA A 344 10.22 -16.31 -6.14
CA ALA A 344 11.07 -15.33 -5.48
C ALA A 344 12.24 -14.82 -6.36
N VAL A 345 12.82 -15.69 -7.19
CA VAL A 345 13.96 -15.32 -8.05
C VAL A 345 13.52 -14.44 -9.23
N HIS A 346 12.35 -14.72 -9.80
CA HIS A 346 11.91 -14.09 -11.04
C HIS A 346 10.95 -12.91 -10.82
N PHE A 347 10.12 -12.94 -9.78
CA PHE A 347 8.98 -12.04 -9.63
C PHE A 347 9.02 -11.33 -8.27
N GLY A 348 9.55 -10.11 -8.27
CA GLY A 348 9.72 -9.29 -7.07
C GLY A 348 8.41 -9.01 -6.33
N HIS A 349 7.29 -8.93 -7.05
CA HIS A 349 5.97 -8.73 -6.44
C HIS A 349 5.52 -9.88 -5.55
N SER A 350 6.04 -11.10 -5.73
CA SER A 350 5.67 -12.26 -4.92
C SER A 350 6.47 -12.42 -3.62
N ILE A 351 7.55 -11.64 -3.44
CA ILE A 351 8.53 -11.85 -2.36
C ILE A 351 7.90 -11.73 -0.98
N ASP A 352 6.91 -10.86 -0.81
CA ASP A 352 6.24 -10.69 0.47
C ASP A 352 5.44 -11.94 0.89
N TYR A 353 4.78 -12.63 -0.05
CA TYR A 353 4.09 -13.89 0.22
C TYR A 353 5.06 -15.05 0.38
N VAL A 354 6.11 -15.10 -0.44
CA VAL A 354 7.16 -16.12 -0.27
C VAL A 354 7.80 -16.01 1.11
N ALA A 355 8.17 -14.80 1.55
CA ALA A 355 8.75 -14.56 2.86
C ALA A 355 7.82 -15.02 3.99
N ARG A 356 6.52 -14.74 3.91
CA ARG A 356 5.53 -15.24 4.88
C ARG A 356 5.46 -16.76 4.90
N MET A 357 5.35 -17.40 3.75
CA MET A 357 5.22 -18.86 3.64
C MET A 357 6.44 -19.61 4.16
N ILE A 358 7.67 -19.15 3.87
CA ILE A 358 8.88 -19.81 4.38
C ILE A 358 9.05 -19.59 5.89
N VAL A 359 8.74 -18.39 6.40
CA VAL A 359 8.77 -18.12 7.85
C VAL A 359 7.71 -18.94 8.59
N TRP A 360 6.50 -19.03 8.04
CA TRP A 360 5.44 -19.89 8.57
C TRP A 360 5.87 -21.35 8.59
N ARG A 361 6.45 -21.87 7.50
CA ARG A 361 6.93 -23.26 7.45
C ARG A 361 7.99 -23.52 8.51
N HIS A 362 8.94 -22.60 8.65
CA HIS A 362 9.99 -22.67 9.67
C HIS A 362 9.42 -22.73 11.09
N LEU A 363 8.41 -21.90 11.39
CA LEU A 363 7.81 -21.81 12.73
C LEU A 363 6.86 -22.97 13.05
N ALA A 364 5.95 -23.30 12.13
CA ALA A 364 4.89 -24.28 12.35
C ALA A 364 5.37 -25.73 12.22
N PHE A 365 6.23 -26.03 11.24
CA PHE A 365 6.63 -27.41 10.91
C PHE A 365 8.08 -27.74 11.27
N ARG A 366 8.94 -26.72 11.38
CA ARG A 366 10.36 -26.85 11.73
C ARG A 366 11.17 -27.79 10.82
N ASP A 367 10.73 -27.96 9.58
CA ASP A 367 11.36 -28.82 8.57
C ASP A 367 11.87 -28.06 7.33
N LEU A 368 11.80 -26.72 7.35
CA LEU A 368 12.39 -25.88 6.33
C LEU A 368 13.92 -26.03 6.31
N VAL A 369 14.49 -26.35 5.15
CA VAL A 369 15.94 -26.42 4.95
C VAL A 369 16.50 -25.02 4.70
N ILE A 370 16.92 -24.33 5.76
CA ILE A 370 17.40 -22.94 5.69
C ILE A 370 18.60 -22.78 4.73
N ALA A 371 19.49 -23.78 4.66
CA ALA A 371 20.66 -23.76 3.78
C ALA A 371 20.30 -23.60 2.29
N ASP A 372 19.14 -24.09 1.86
CA ASP A 372 18.66 -23.95 0.48
C ASP A 372 18.12 -22.54 0.19
N TRP A 373 17.59 -21.87 1.22
CA TRP A 373 16.97 -20.54 1.10
C TRP A 373 17.97 -19.41 1.30
N SER A 374 19.02 -19.63 2.08
CA SER A 374 20.09 -18.67 2.32
C SER A 374 20.65 -18.01 1.04
N PRO A 375 21.10 -18.76 0.02
CA PRO A 375 21.65 -18.14 -1.21
C PRO A 375 20.59 -17.35 -2.00
N ILE A 376 19.32 -17.79 -1.95
CA ILE A 376 18.22 -17.12 -2.65
C ILE A 376 17.91 -15.77 -1.99
N LEU A 377 17.76 -15.74 -0.67
CA LEU A 377 17.49 -14.51 0.07
C LEU A 377 18.65 -13.52 -0.02
N VAL A 378 19.90 -13.98 0.06
CA VAL A 378 21.07 -13.11 -0.16
C VAL A 378 21.10 -12.57 -1.59
N ALA A 379 20.76 -13.37 -2.60
CA ALA A 379 20.71 -12.91 -3.99
C ALA A 379 19.58 -11.88 -4.21
N ILE A 380 18.43 -12.05 -3.57
CA ILE A 380 17.33 -11.08 -3.56
C ILE A 380 17.79 -9.77 -2.93
N LEU A 381 18.40 -9.82 -1.73
CA LEU A 381 18.95 -8.65 -1.05
C LEU A 381 20.01 -7.94 -1.90
N ASP A 382 20.90 -8.67 -2.58
CA ASP A 382 21.92 -8.09 -3.45
C ASP A 382 21.35 -7.46 -4.72
N ARG A 383 20.38 -8.11 -5.37
CA ARG A 383 19.69 -7.57 -6.56
C ARG A 383 18.87 -6.34 -6.21
N HIS A 384 17.93 -6.48 -5.28
CA HIS A 384 16.97 -5.43 -4.93
C HIS A 384 17.61 -4.31 -4.11
N GLY A 385 18.63 -4.63 -3.31
CA GLY A 385 19.44 -3.63 -2.60
C GLY A 385 20.24 -2.73 -3.54
N ARG A 386 20.68 -3.22 -4.72
CA ARG A 386 21.30 -2.36 -5.75
C ARG A 386 20.28 -1.47 -6.47
N LEU A 387 19.07 -1.96 -6.64
CA LEU A 387 18.01 -1.25 -7.37
C LEU A 387 17.26 -0.23 -6.50
N GLY A 388 17.45 -0.27 -5.17
CA GLY A 388 16.68 0.58 -4.25
C GLY A 388 15.24 0.11 -4.05
N ASN A 389 14.98 -1.19 -4.24
CA ASN A 389 13.64 -1.77 -4.14
C ASN A 389 13.27 -2.05 -2.68
N ASP A 390 12.72 -1.04 -1.98
CA ASP A 390 12.51 -1.09 -0.53
C ASP A 390 11.63 -2.26 -0.06
N GLY A 391 10.50 -2.52 -0.74
CA GLY A 391 9.56 -3.57 -0.37
C GLY A 391 10.20 -4.96 -0.39
N GLU A 392 10.82 -5.32 -1.50
CA GLU A 392 11.49 -6.61 -1.68
C GLU A 392 12.64 -6.80 -0.69
N VAL A 393 13.45 -5.76 -0.46
CA VAL A 393 14.53 -5.80 0.52
C VAL A 393 13.97 -5.96 1.94
N SER A 394 12.94 -5.20 2.30
CA SER A 394 12.33 -5.25 3.64
C SER A 394 11.76 -6.63 3.96
N TRP A 395 11.06 -7.26 3.01
CA TRP A 395 10.53 -8.62 3.18
C TRP A 395 11.62 -9.69 3.19
N ALA A 396 12.69 -9.53 2.41
CA ALA A 396 13.84 -10.42 2.45
C ALA A 396 14.65 -10.29 3.76
N LEU A 397 14.80 -9.07 4.29
CA LEU A 397 15.40 -8.82 5.61
C LEU A 397 14.55 -9.44 6.71
N TYR A 398 13.22 -9.30 6.64
CA TYR A 398 12.30 -9.96 7.55
C TYR A 398 12.50 -11.49 7.57
N ALA A 399 12.55 -12.12 6.39
CA ALA A 399 12.82 -13.56 6.30
C ALA A 399 14.22 -13.91 6.83
N ALA A 400 15.26 -13.12 6.50
CA ALA A 400 16.62 -13.35 6.99
C ALA A 400 16.71 -13.27 8.52
N ILE A 401 16.04 -12.30 9.13
CA ILE A 401 15.90 -12.17 10.58
C ILE A 401 15.27 -13.43 11.18
N ARG A 402 14.13 -13.87 10.65
CA ARG A 402 13.38 -15.02 11.18
C ARG A 402 14.07 -16.37 10.97
N LEU A 403 14.92 -16.47 9.95
CA LEU A 403 15.64 -17.70 9.60
C LEU A 403 17.09 -17.69 10.07
N GLY A 404 17.57 -16.61 10.70
CA GLY A 404 18.95 -16.48 11.16
C GLY A 404 19.97 -16.48 10.03
N ILE A 405 19.65 -15.86 8.88
CA ILE A 405 20.50 -15.83 7.70
C ILE A 405 21.43 -14.62 7.75
N GLU A 406 22.74 -14.88 7.69
CA GLU A 406 23.76 -13.84 7.64
C GLU A 406 23.74 -13.09 6.30
N ILE A 407 23.92 -11.77 6.39
CA ILE A 407 23.92 -10.83 5.28
C ILE A 407 25.37 -10.37 5.03
N PRO A 408 25.93 -10.61 3.83
CA PRO A 408 27.26 -10.13 3.50
C PRO A 408 27.35 -8.60 3.61
N ILE A 409 28.46 -8.10 4.20
CA ILE A 409 28.67 -6.65 4.39
C ILE A 409 28.60 -5.86 3.07
N ARG A 410 29.05 -6.45 1.96
CA ARG A 410 28.92 -5.85 0.63
C ARG A 410 27.46 -5.60 0.27
N THR A 411 26.59 -6.58 0.46
CA THR A 411 25.15 -6.49 0.20
C THR A 411 24.49 -5.48 1.14
N ALA A 412 24.87 -5.49 2.41
CA ALA A 412 24.40 -4.52 3.39
C ALA A 412 24.75 -3.08 2.98
N ASN A 413 25.98 -2.82 2.53
CA ASN A 413 26.40 -1.51 2.06
C ASN A 413 25.63 -1.05 0.81
N LEU A 414 25.28 -1.97 -0.10
CA LEU A 414 24.44 -1.65 -1.26
C LEU A 414 23.03 -1.22 -0.83
N ILE A 415 22.44 -1.91 0.15
CA ILE A 415 21.14 -1.53 0.71
C ILE A 415 21.22 -0.15 1.35
N VAL A 416 22.25 0.11 2.18
CA VAL A 416 22.47 1.43 2.80
C VAL A 416 22.53 2.56 1.76
N GLN A 417 23.22 2.33 0.65
CA GLN A 417 23.44 3.36 -0.37
C GLN A 417 22.22 3.67 -1.24
N ASN A 418 21.34 2.69 -1.49
CA ASN A 418 20.29 2.82 -2.51
C ASN A 418 18.86 2.71 -1.98
N CYS A 419 18.64 2.18 -0.76
CA CYS A 419 17.30 2.00 -0.20
C CYS A 419 16.89 3.15 0.72
N GLY A 420 15.59 3.28 0.96
CA GLY A 420 15.00 4.28 1.82
C GLY A 420 15.22 4.06 3.32
N PRO A 421 14.93 5.07 4.15
CA PRO A 421 15.26 5.08 5.57
C PRO A 421 14.67 3.91 6.38
N LEU A 422 13.44 3.50 6.08
CA LEU A 422 12.78 2.36 6.73
C LEU A 422 13.51 1.04 6.47
N THR A 423 13.96 0.82 5.24
CA THR A 423 14.71 -0.37 4.84
C THR A 423 16.09 -0.40 5.48
N VAL A 424 16.78 0.74 5.51
CA VAL A 424 18.08 0.87 6.19
C VAL A 424 17.94 0.65 7.70
N MET A 425 16.87 1.16 8.31
CA MET A 425 16.56 0.90 9.71
C MET A 425 16.40 -0.60 10.01
N ALA A 426 15.65 -1.33 9.17
CA ALA A 426 15.51 -2.78 9.31
C ALA A 426 16.86 -3.50 9.18
N LEU A 427 17.71 -3.10 8.23
CA LEU A 427 19.05 -3.65 8.05
C LEU A 427 19.94 -3.42 9.28
N LEU A 428 19.93 -2.23 9.88
CA LEU A 428 20.75 -1.94 11.05
C LEU A 428 20.33 -2.76 12.27
N SER A 429 19.04 -3.10 12.39
CA SER A 429 18.56 -4.05 13.43
C SER A 429 19.11 -5.47 13.23
N CYS A 430 19.56 -5.84 12.04
CA CYS A 430 20.28 -7.11 11.83
C CYS A 430 21.64 -7.15 12.54
N VAL A 431 22.25 -6.01 12.88
CA VAL A 431 23.53 -5.97 13.62
C VAL A 431 23.33 -6.48 15.05
N GLU A 432 22.25 -6.06 15.71
CA GLU A 432 21.89 -6.51 17.07
C GLU A 432 21.65 -8.02 17.14
N GLN A 433 21.23 -8.60 16.02
CA GLN A 433 20.96 -10.03 15.86
C GLN A 433 22.18 -10.80 15.34
N THR A 434 23.35 -10.16 15.24
CA THR A 434 24.60 -10.74 14.71
C THR A 434 24.52 -11.25 13.27
N LEU A 435 23.53 -10.78 12.50
CA LEU A 435 23.32 -11.21 11.11
C LEU A 435 24.09 -10.35 10.10
N VAL A 436 24.61 -9.19 10.51
CA VAL A 436 25.45 -8.35 9.65
C VAL A 436 26.58 -7.72 10.46
N ALA A 437 27.73 -7.51 9.82
CA ALA A 437 28.89 -6.95 10.49
C ALA A 437 28.63 -5.50 10.96
N PRO A 438 29.06 -5.11 12.18
CA PRO A 438 28.82 -3.76 12.74
C PRO A 438 29.38 -2.59 11.90
N ALA A 439 30.34 -2.85 11.02
CA ALA A 439 30.92 -1.85 10.12
C ALA A 439 29.86 -1.16 9.21
N VAL A 440 28.68 -1.77 9.01
CA VAL A 440 27.58 -1.16 8.26
C VAL A 440 27.08 0.15 8.90
N PHE A 441 27.25 0.33 10.22
CA PHE A 441 26.90 1.58 10.89
C PHE A 441 27.74 2.76 10.39
N GLU A 442 29.00 2.54 10.01
CA GLU A 442 29.86 3.60 9.47
C GLU A 442 29.32 4.08 8.12
N ALA A 443 29.00 3.14 7.22
CA ALA A 443 28.39 3.46 5.93
C ALA A 443 27.04 4.18 6.06
N ALA A 444 26.20 3.75 7.00
CA ALA A 444 24.91 4.40 7.23
C ALA A 444 25.07 5.79 7.86
N ALA A 445 26.08 5.98 8.73
CA ALA A 445 26.34 7.27 9.37
C ALA A 445 26.76 8.32 8.34
N GLU A 446 27.56 7.96 7.33
CA GLU A 446 27.96 8.86 6.24
C GLU A 446 26.75 9.47 5.51
N ILE A 447 25.66 8.71 5.35
CA ILE A 447 24.43 9.17 4.68
C ILE A 447 23.64 10.14 5.56
N VAL A 448 23.55 9.88 6.87
CA VAL A 448 22.70 10.66 7.77
C VAL A 448 23.42 11.78 8.52
N THR A 449 24.75 11.91 8.41
CA THR A 449 25.54 12.89 9.19
C THR A 449 25.08 14.34 8.97
N ASN A 450 24.61 14.68 7.76
CA ASN A 450 24.13 16.02 7.41
C ASN A 450 22.60 16.12 7.34
N GLU A 451 21.90 15.06 7.73
CA GLU A 451 20.45 15.00 7.73
C GLU A 451 19.90 15.42 9.10
N THR A 452 18.64 15.84 9.12
CA THR A 452 17.91 16.11 10.37
C THR A 452 16.63 15.29 10.41
N ALA A 453 16.07 15.14 11.60
CA ALA A 453 14.81 14.46 11.84
C ALA A 453 13.58 15.26 11.38
N SER A 454 13.76 16.46 10.83
CA SER A 454 12.73 17.15 10.03
C SER A 454 12.72 16.67 8.57
N GLY A 455 13.78 15.99 8.13
CA GLY A 455 13.95 15.42 6.79
C GLY A 455 13.39 14.00 6.64
N PRO A 456 13.60 13.36 5.46
CA PRO A 456 13.07 12.04 5.18
C PRO A 456 13.67 10.93 6.06
N TYR A 457 14.87 11.16 6.63
CA TYR A 457 15.55 10.19 7.50
C TYR A 457 15.05 10.17 8.95
N TRP A 458 13.98 10.89 9.27
CA TRP A 458 13.41 10.94 10.62
C TRP A 458 13.16 9.56 11.26
N PRO A 459 12.66 8.49 10.57
CA PRO A 459 12.38 7.24 11.26
C PRO A 459 13.66 6.50 11.60
N LEU A 460 14.66 6.54 10.71
CA LEU A 460 15.98 5.98 10.95
C LEU A 460 16.68 6.70 12.10
N LEU A 461 16.65 8.04 12.11
CA LEU A 461 17.26 8.85 13.16
C LEU A 461 16.59 8.64 14.53
N LEU A 462 15.26 8.55 14.57
CA LEU A 462 14.49 8.18 15.76
C LEU A 462 14.94 6.81 16.29
N GLU A 463 14.95 5.79 15.43
CA GLU A 463 15.31 4.43 15.84
C GLU A 463 16.75 4.35 16.34
N TRP A 464 17.68 4.97 15.62
CA TRP A 464 19.11 4.97 15.92
C TRP A 464 19.39 5.60 17.30
N ARG A 465 18.73 6.70 17.61
CA ARG A 465 18.85 7.36 18.91
C ARG A 465 18.17 6.55 20.03
N SER A 466 16.97 6.04 19.78
CA SER A 466 16.18 5.30 20.78
C SER A 466 16.87 4.01 21.22
N ARG A 467 17.45 3.27 20.27
CA ARG A 467 18.19 2.03 20.53
C ARG A 467 19.63 2.26 20.99
N ARG A 468 20.11 3.50 20.97
CA ARG A 468 21.50 3.87 21.30
C ARG A 468 22.52 3.09 20.46
N TRP A 469 22.22 2.91 19.17
CA TRP A 469 23.14 2.28 18.23
C TRP A 469 24.48 3.03 18.14
N ALA A 470 25.50 2.35 17.63
CA ALA A 470 26.84 2.88 17.50
C ALA A 470 26.82 4.23 16.76
N GLY A 471 27.57 5.22 17.26
CA GLY A 471 27.63 6.56 16.67
C GLY A 471 26.41 7.45 16.91
N SER A 472 25.33 6.95 17.54
CA SER A 472 24.08 7.72 17.77
C SER A 472 24.29 9.09 18.43
N ALA A 473 25.22 9.18 19.39
CA ALA A 473 25.51 10.41 20.11
C ALA A 473 26.01 11.55 19.20
N ASN A 474 26.62 11.20 18.06
CA ASN A 474 27.20 12.15 17.11
C ASN A 474 26.18 12.66 16.08
N LEU A 475 25.01 12.02 15.98
CA LEU A 475 23.98 12.39 15.02
C LEU A 475 23.12 13.52 15.56
N THR A 476 22.92 14.58 14.79
CA THR A 476 22.04 15.69 15.19
C THR A 476 20.60 15.36 14.77
N LEU A 477 19.66 15.34 15.72
CA LEU A 477 18.25 15.14 15.40
C LEU A 477 17.63 16.44 14.88
N GLY A 478 17.80 17.58 15.57
CA GLY A 478 17.34 18.87 15.05
C GLY A 478 15.82 18.98 14.90
N ASN A 479 15.08 18.19 15.68
CA ASN A 479 13.62 18.22 15.76
C ASN A 479 13.18 17.83 17.18
N GLU A 480 12.57 18.74 17.92
CA GLU A 480 12.23 18.57 19.34
C GLU A 480 11.27 17.40 19.58
N LEU A 481 10.30 17.17 18.67
CA LEU A 481 9.35 16.06 18.80
C LEU A 481 10.06 14.71 18.66
N ILE A 482 10.95 14.57 17.67
CA ILE A 482 11.71 13.33 17.49
C ILE A 482 12.71 13.12 18.63
N GLU A 483 13.32 14.19 19.16
CA GLU A 483 14.17 14.12 20.35
C GLU A 483 13.41 13.62 21.58
N ASP A 484 12.23 14.15 21.85
CA ASP A 484 11.35 13.72 22.95
C ASP A 484 10.95 12.24 22.81
N LEU A 485 10.50 11.82 21.62
CA LEU A 485 10.16 10.42 21.35
C LEU A 485 11.37 9.49 21.57
N ALA A 486 12.57 9.91 21.13
CA ALA A 486 13.77 9.11 21.28
C ALA A 486 14.23 9.00 22.75
N GLN A 487 14.08 10.07 23.54
CA GLN A 487 14.38 10.04 24.97
C GLN A 487 13.47 9.09 25.75
N GLN A 488 12.24 8.92 25.29
CA GLN A 488 11.28 7.94 25.82
C GLN A 488 11.56 6.51 25.36
N GLY A 489 12.54 6.30 24.47
CA GLY A 489 12.92 4.99 23.97
C GLY A 489 11.90 4.39 22.99
N ILE A 490 11.11 5.23 22.30
CA ILE A 490 10.11 4.78 21.35
C ILE A 490 10.80 4.26 20.08
N THR A 491 10.52 3.01 19.72
CA THR A 491 11.03 2.35 18.52
C THR A 491 9.93 2.07 17.51
N LEU A 492 10.30 2.06 16.23
CA LEU A 492 9.46 1.76 15.09
C LEU A 492 9.71 0.38 14.50
N PHE A 493 10.74 -0.33 14.96
CA PHE A 493 11.07 -1.67 14.48
C PHE A 493 11.11 -2.66 15.65
N ALA A 494 10.49 -3.82 15.47
CA ALA A 494 10.43 -4.92 16.42
C ALA A 494 10.94 -6.21 15.75
N PRO A 495 12.25 -6.50 15.78
CA PRO A 495 12.85 -7.58 14.98
C PRO A 495 12.29 -8.97 15.30
N ASN A 496 11.91 -9.19 16.55
CA ASN A 496 11.40 -10.48 17.02
C ASN A 496 9.87 -10.63 16.87
N ARG A 497 9.18 -9.61 16.32
CA ARG A 497 7.73 -9.67 16.14
C ARG A 497 7.36 -10.81 15.19
N LEU A 498 6.41 -11.64 15.62
CA LEU A 498 5.92 -12.77 14.87
C LEU A 498 5.00 -12.33 13.72
N PRO A 499 4.83 -13.16 12.68
CA PRO A 499 3.73 -12.98 11.73
C PRO A 499 2.39 -12.91 12.47
N ILE A 500 1.44 -12.14 11.93
CA ILE A 500 0.12 -11.93 12.53
C ILE A 500 -0.62 -13.26 12.76
N VAL A 501 -0.45 -14.24 11.87
CA VAL A 501 -1.07 -15.58 12.01
C VAL A 501 -0.58 -16.40 13.22
N PHE A 502 0.54 -16.00 13.84
CA PHE A 502 1.05 -16.58 15.09
C PHE A 502 0.88 -15.65 16.30
N GLN A 503 0.28 -14.47 16.11
CA GLN A 503 0.11 -13.51 17.19
C GLN A 503 -0.82 -14.10 18.25
N ASP A 504 -0.48 -13.85 19.52
CA ASP A 504 -1.23 -14.31 20.70
C ASP A 504 -1.32 -15.84 20.88
N LEU A 505 -0.49 -16.62 20.15
CA LEU A 505 -0.33 -18.06 20.32
C LEU A 505 0.93 -18.40 21.10
N ASP A 506 0.86 -19.46 21.91
CA ASP A 506 2.05 -20.08 22.50
C ASP A 506 2.84 -20.83 21.41
N GLU A 507 4.17 -20.84 21.51
CA GLU A 507 5.04 -21.49 20.52
C GLU A 507 4.74 -23.00 20.33
N ASN A 508 4.19 -23.64 21.35
CA ASN A 508 3.78 -25.05 21.30
C ASN A 508 2.58 -25.27 20.37
N ASP A 509 1.78 -24.23 20.12
CA ASP A 509 0.58 -24.27 19.31
C ASP A 509 0.82 -23.82 17.86
N PHE A 510 2.04 -23.41 17.50
CA PHE A 510 2.37 -22.95 16.15
C PHE A 510 2.07 -23.99 15.07
N GLY A 511 2.16 -25.28 15.39
CA GLY A 511 1.81 -26.37 14.46
C GLY A 511 0.31 -26.44 14.12
N SER A 512 -0.55 -25.73 14.84
CA SER A 512 -1.99 -25.63 14.56
C SER A 512 -2.36 -24.53 13.57
N VAL A 513 -1.42 -23.64 13.24
CA VAL A 513 -1.66 -22.51 12.34
C VAL A 513 -1.80 -22.99 10.91
N ALA A 514 -3.04 -22.93 10.39
CA ALA A 514 -3.41 -23.50 9.10
C ALA A 514 -2.85 -22.75 7.88
N PHE A 515 -2.58 -21.45 8.01
CA PHE A 515 -2.27 -20.56 6.89
C PHE A 515 -1.11 -19.62 7.22
N ALA A 516 -0.31 -19.28 6.22
CA ALA A 516 0.85 -18.41 6.32
C ALA A 516 0.55 -16.93 6.08
N ILE A 517 -0.44 -16.63 5.24
CA ILE A 517 -0.74 -15.28 4.75
C ILE A 517 -1.97 -14.76 5.49
N GLU A 518 -1.81 -13.66 6.22
CA GLU A 518 -2.90 -13.00 6.93
C GLU A 518 -3.97 -12.43 5.96
N GLU A 519 -5.23 -12.43 6.38
CA GLU A 519 -6.27 -11.68 5.69
C GLU A 519 -6.07 -10.18 5.98
N ARG A 520 -6.11 -9.36 4.93
CA ARG A 520 -5.95 -7.90 5.03
C ARG A 520 -7.20 -7.22 4.52
N SER A 521 -7.63 -6.16 5.22
CA SER A 521 -8.80 -5.37 4.83
C SER A 521 -8.61 -4.56 3.55
N SER A 522 -7.37 -4.22 3.20
CA SER A 522 -7.03 -3.23 2.17
C SER A 522 -6.74 -3.81 0.78
N GLN A 523 -7.25 -5.01 0.43
CA GLN A 523 -6.93 -5.74 -0.82
C GLN A 523 -7.31 -5.04 -2.16
N TYR A 524 -7.51 -3.72 -2.15
CA TYR A 524 -7.69 -2.86 -3.33
C TYR A 524 -6.56 -3.04 -4.37
N ASP A 525 -5.32 -3.25 -3.94
CA ASP A 525 -4.14 -3.17 -4.82
C ASP A 525 -3.69 -4.50 -5.45
N ASP A 526 -4.19 -5.64 -4.99
CA ASP A 526 -3.71 -6.95 -5.48
C ASP A 526 -4.45 -7.42 -6.76
N ASP A 527 -5.61 -6.84 -7.09
CA ASP A 527 -6.55 -7.47 -8.04
C ASP A 527 -6.88 -6.65 -9.31
N ASN A 528 -6.57 -5.35 -9.44
CA ASN A 528 -7.15 -4.54 -10.54
C ASN A 528 -6.25 -3.45 -11.16
N ASP A 529 -5.13 -3.84 -11.76
CA ASP A 529 -4.44 -2.97 -12.72
C ASP A 529 -3.99 -3.81 -13.92
N GLU A 530 -4.85 -3.89 -14.93
CA GLU A 530 -4.47 -4.36 -16.25
C GLU A 530 -3.77 -3.23 -16.99
N GLU A 531 -2.57 -3.51 -17.50
CA GLU A 531 -2.04 -2.87 -18.70
C GLU A 531 -2.48 -3.76 -19.88
N GLU A 532 -3.46 -3.30 -20.66
CA GLU A 532 -3.70 -3.88 -21.98
C GLU A 532 -2.58 -3.34 -22.90
N ASP A 533 -1.56 -4.17 -23.15
CA ASP A 533 -0.65 -4.00 -24.28
C ASP A 533 -1.47 -4.29 -25.56
N ASP A 534 -2.04 -3.24 -26.15
CA ASP A 534 -2.54 -3.30 -27.53
C ASP A 534 -1.33 -3.33 -28.48
N ASP A 535 -0.86 -4.53 -28.80
CA ASP A 535 -0.16 -4.78 -30.07
C ASP A 535 -1.17 -4.53 -31.21
N LEU A 536 -1.27 -3.26 -31.62
CA LEU A 536 -1.90 -2.85 -32.87
C LEU A 536 -1.06 -3.40 -34.04
N ASP A 537 -1.31 -4.65 -34.42
CA ASP A 537 -1.00 -5.10 -35.78
C ASP A 537 -1.97 -4.36 -36.74
N GLU A 538 -1.45 -3.29 -37.34
CA GLU A 538 -2.03 -2.60 -38.48
C GLU A 538 -2.18 -3.56 -39.67
N ASP A 539 -3.33 -4.23 -39.78
CA ASP A 539 -3.82 -4.73 -41.06
C ASP A 539 -4.80 -3.72 -41.66
N GLN A 540 -4.26 -2.74 -42.38
CA GLN A 540 -4.98 -2.10 -43.50
C GLN A 540 -5.32 -3.17 -44.55
N PRO A 541 -6.51 -3.16 -45.18
CA PRO A 541 -6.74 -2.12 -46.20
C PRO A 541 -8.18 -1.61 -46.41
N PHE A 542 -8.18 -0.35 -46.88
CA PHE A 542 -9.16 0.44 -47.66
C PHE A 542 -9.96 1.52 -46.94
#